data_AF-A0ABD0S0B8-F1
#
_entry.id   AF-A0ABD0S0B8-F1
#
_cell.length_a   1.000
_cell.length_b   1.000
_cell.length_c   1.000
_cell.angle_alpha   90.00
_cell.angle_beta   90.00
_cell.angle_gamma   90.00
#
_symmetry.space_group_name_H-M   'P 1'
#
loop_
_entity.id
_entity.type
_entity.pdbx_description
1 polymer ?
#
loop_
_entity_poly.entity_id
_entity_poly.type
_entity_poly.pdbx_seq_one_letter_code
_entity_poly.pdbx_strand_id
1 'polypeptide(L)' 'PLPEAAYNGNPESVGYRVRAQRADGLGQPRMETVSDRLSREVTVEGLEEWTEYELSIQAFNGIGPGPWSSPVLGKTKES' A
#
# COMPACT_ATOMS: atom_id res chain seq x y z
N PRO A 1 4.96 -3.57 16.51
CA PRO A 1 4.18 -4.64 15.86
C PRO A 1 3.01 -5.00 16.77
N LEU A 2 1.85 -5.39 16.23
CA LEU A 2 0.74 -5.87 17.06
C LEU A 2 1.11 -7.21 17.71
N PRO A 3 0.53 -7.55 18.88
CA PRO A 3 0.70 -8.87 19.49
C PRO A 3 0.25 -9.98 18.54
N GLU A 4 0.90 -11.14 18.61
CA GLU A 4 0.65 -12.26 17.70
C GLU A 4 -0.83 -12.71 17.69
N ALA A 5 -1.47 -12.68 18.86
CA ALA A 5 -2.89 -13.00 19.04
C ALA A 5 -3.87 -12.01 18.38
N ALA A 6 -3.41 -10.82 17.96
CA ALA A 6 -4.23 -9.86 17.23
C ALA A 6 -4.24 -10.13 15.72
N TYR A 7 -3.33 -10.98 15.24
CA TYR A 7 -3.40 -11.48 13.87
C TYR A 7 -4.38 -12.65 13.85
N ASN A 8 -5.58 -12.41 13.31
CA ASN A 8 -6.56 -13.47 13.06
C ASN A 8 -6.08 -14.42 11.93
N GLY A 9 -4.96 -15.14 12.12
CA GLY A 9 -4.40 -16.07 11.12
C GLY A 9 -2.90 -16.34 11.27
N ASN A 10 -2.35 -17.14 10.34
CA ASN A 10 -0.91 -17.43 10.26
C ASN A 10 -0.11 -16.12 10.08
N PRO A 11 0.92 -15.85 10.90
CA PRO A 11 1.79 -14.68 10.77
C PRO A 11 2.44 -14.52 9.39
N GLU A 12 2.66 -15.62 8.66
CA GLU A 12 3.21 -15.59 7.28
C GLU A 12 2.19 -15.16 6.22
N SER A 13 0.90 -15.12 6.58
CA SER A 13 -0.17 -14.67 5.69
C SER A 13 -0.53 -13.20 5.91
N VAL A 14 0.25 -12.47 6.70
CA VAL A 14 0.01 -11.07 7.06
C VAL A 14 0.92 -10.17 6.25
N GLY A 15 0.36 -9.10 5.68
CA GLY A 15 1.13 -8.11 4.96
C GLY A 15 0.35 -6.83 4.70
N TYR A 16 0.90 -6.01 3.82
CA TYR A 16 0.29 -4.76 3.40
C TYR A 16 0.15 -4.71 1.88
N ARG A 17 -0.90 -4.06 1.42
CA ARG A 17 -1.03 -3.64 0.03
C ARG A 17 -1.00 -2.12 -0.01
N VAL A 18 -0.14 -1.57 -0.87
CA VAL A 18 -0.06 -0.14 -1.14
C VAL A 18 -0.65 0.11 -2.52
N ARG A 19 -1.51 1.11 -2.62
CA ARG A 19 -2.10 1.57 -3.88
C ARG A 19 -1.67 3.01 -4.13
N ALA A 20 -1.18 3.28 -5.34
CA ALA A 20 -0.95 4.63 -5.84
C ALA A 20 -1.84 4.86 -7.06
N GLN A 21 -2.76 5.81 -6.97
CA GLN A 21 -3.66 6.21 -8.06
C GLN A 21 -3.40 7.67 -8.41
N ARG A 22 -3.38 8.04 -9.69
CA ARG A 22 -3.23 9.45 -10.06
C ARG A 22 -4.40 10.25 -9.49
N ALA A 23 -4.12 11.42 -8.93
CA ALA A 23 -5.12 12.28 -8.29
C ALA A 23 -6.12 12.86 -9.31
N ASP A 24 -5.74 12.95 -10.58
CA ASP A 24 -6.64 13.33 -11.69
C ASP A 24 -7.59 12.19 -12.13
N GLY A 25 -7.47 11.01 -11.51
CA GLY A 25 -8.27 9.82 -11.84
C GLY A 25 -7.91 9.18 -13.18
N LEU A 26 -6.89 9.67 -13.87
CA LEU A 26 -6.43 9.10 -15.14
C LEU A 26 -5.48 7.93 -14.90
N GLY A 27 -5.42 7.02 -15.87
CA GLY A 27 -4.53 5.86 -15.80
C GLY A 27 -4.96 4.77 -14.81
N GLN A 28 -4.18 3.69 -14.77
CA GLN A 28 -4.43 2.57 -13.88
C GLN A 28 -3.68 2.75 -12.55
N PRO A 29 -4.29 2.39 -11.42
CA PRO A 29 -3.60 2.42 -10.14
C PRO A 29 -2.45 1.40 -10.12
N ARG A 30 -1.32 1.79 -9.54
CA ARG A 30 -0.22 0.87 -9.20
C ARG A 30 -0.47 0.24 -7.84
N MET A 31 -0.16 -1.05 -7.72
CA MET A 31 -0.32 -1.80 -6.49
C MET A 31 0.95 -2.55 -6.15
N GLU A 32 1.44 -2.36 -4.93
CA GLU A 32 2.57 -3.09 -4.38
C GLU A 32 2.10 -3.96 -3.21
N THR A 33 2.61 -5.18 -3.13
CA THR A 33 2.32 -6.10 -2.02
C THR A 33 3.58 -6.31 -1.21
N VAL A 34 3.49 -6.01 0.08
CA VAL A 34 4.56 -6.18 1.05
C VAL A 34 4.20 -7.35 1.95
N SER A 35 4.83 -8.50 1.70
CA SER A 35 4.61 -9.74 2.48
C SER A 35 5.38 -9.75 3.80
N ASP A 36 6.41 -8.91 3.97
CA ASP A 36 7.08 -8.75 5.25
C ASP A 36 6.29 -7.80 6.16
N ARG A 37 5.61 -8.38 7.15
CA ARG A 37 4.83 -7.66 8.16
C ARG A 37 5.64 -6.67 9.01
N LEU A 38 6.97 -6.82 9.08
CA LEU A 38 7.86 -5.94 9.84
C LEU A 38 8.43 -4.81 8.99
N SER A 39 8.25 -4.86 7.67
CA SER A 39 8.66 -3.79 6.78
C SER A 39 7.93 -2.49 7.11
N ARG A 40 8.65 -1.39 7.01
CA ARG A 40 8.16 -0.03 7.24
C ARG A 40 8.22 0.83 5.98
N GLU A 41 8.78 0.29 4.90
CA GLU A 41 9.09 1.03 3.68
C GLU A 41 8.80 0.16 2.47
N VAL A 42 8.37 0.81 1.39
CA VAL A 42 8.16 0.18 0.08
C VAL A 42 8.35 1.23 -1.00
N THR A 43 8.92 0.81 -2.12
CA THR A 43 9.05 1.63 -3.33
C THR A 43 7.95 1.25 -4.30
N VAL A 44 7.19 2.23 -4.78
CA VAL A 44 6.22 2.04 -5.87
C VAL A 44 6.86 2.54 -7.16
N GLU A 45 7.09 1.62 -8.10
CA GLU A 45 7.82 1.92 -9.34
C GLU A 45 6.89 2.22 -10.54
N GLY A 46 7.48 2.83 -11.57
CA GLY A 46 6.81 3.12 -12.83
C GLY A 46 5.68 4.16 -12.72
N LEU A 47 5.77 5.05 -11.74
CA LEU A 47 4.94 6.25 -11.66
C LEU A 47 5.38 7.27 -12.71
N GLU A 48 4.42 8.04 -13.24
CA GLU A 48 4.71 9.13 -14.16
C GLU A 48 5.37 10.28 -13.41
N GLU A 49 6.30 10.95 -14.07
CA GLU A 49 6.99 12.12 -13.54
C GLU A 49 6.03 13.31 -13.41
N TRP A 50 6.36 14.23 -12.51
CA TRP A 50 5.60 15.46 -12.30
C TRP A 50 4.08 15.26 -12.08
N THR A 51 3.68 14.10 -11.59
CA THR A 51 2.29 13.67 -11.50
C THR A 51 1.88 13.50 -10.03
N GLU A 52 0.70 13.99 -9.67
CA GLU A 52 0.15 13.86 -8.32
C GLU A 52 -0.61 12.54 -8.16
N TYR A 53 -0.40 11.89 -7.02
CA TYR A 53 -0.98 10.60 -6.68
C TYR A 53 -1.66 10.64 -5.31
N GLU A 54 -2.78 9.96 -5.21
CA GLU A 54 -3.37 9.50 -3.95
C GLU A 54 -2.78 8.12 -3.60
N LEU A 55 -2.13 8.04 -2.44
CA LEU A 55 -1.60 6.80 -1.89
C LEU A 55 -2.50 6.29 -0.77
N SER A 56 -2.84 5.01 -0.78
CA SER A 56 -3.60 4.35 0.28
C SER A 56 -2.93 3.02 0.66
N ILE A 57 -3.07 2.61 1.92
CA ILE A 57 -2.51 1.34 2.42
C ILE A 57 -3.63 0.53 3.05
N GLN A 58 -3.60 -0.78 2.85
CA GLN A 58 -4.50 -1.74 3.49
C GLN A 58 -3.68 -2.88 4.07
N ALA A 59 -4.01 -3.29 5.30
CA ALA A 59 -3.47 -4.52 5.89
C ALA A 59 -4.29 -5.73 5.41
N PHE A 60 -3.65 -6.89 5.24
CA PHE A 60 -4.34 -8.15 4.99
C PHE A 60 -3.78 -9.27 5.88
N ASN A 61 -4.58 -10.31 6.09
CA ASN A 61 -4.18 -11.56 6.72
C ASN A 61 -4.73 -12.77 5.95
N GLY A 62 -4.58 -13.99 6.50
CA GLY A 62 -5.08 -15.22 5.88
C GLY A 62 -6.60 -15.32 5.73
N ILE A 63 -7.37 -14.44 6.36
CA ILE A 63 -8.82 -14.31 6.12
C ILE A 63 -9.09 -13.40 4.93
N GLY A 64 -8.34 -12.30 4.82
CA GLY A 64 -8.45 -11.37 3.69
C GLY A 64 -7.97 -9.95 4.03
N PRO A 65 -8.30 -8.99 3.16
CA PRO A 65 -7.95 -7.59 3.37
C PRO A 65 -8.86 -6.89 4.39
N GLY A 66 -8.28 -5.97 5.17
CA GLY A 66 -9.00 -5.01 6.00
C GLY A 66 -9.51 -3.81 5.18
N PRO A 67 -9.91 -2.68 5.77
CA PRO A 67 -10.21 -1.46 5.02
C PRO A 67 -8.95 -0.75 4.50
N TRP A 68 -9.08 0.02 3.43
CA TRP A 68 -8.05 0.98 3.01
C TRP A 68 -7.95 2.13 4.03
N SER A 69 -6.75 2.65 4.24
CA SER A 69 -6.53 3.89 4.97
C SER A 69 -7.14 5.09 4.27
N SER A 70 -7.27 6.21 4.98
CA SER A 70 -7.43 7.50 4.33
C SER A 70 -6.26 7.74 3.35
N PRO A 71 -6.53 8.30 2.17
CA PRO A 71 -5.48 8.57 1.19
C PRO A 71 -4.58 9.71 1.65
N VAL A 72 -3.31 9.66 1.23
CA VAL A 72 -2.36 10.76 1.34
C VAL A 72 -1.92 11.19 -0.06
N LEU A 73 -1.75 12.49 -0.27
CA LEU A 73 -1.28 13.04 -1.55
C LEU A 73 0.25 13.07 -1.61
N GLY A 74 0.79 12.74 -2.78
CA GLY A 74 2.22 12.84 -3.07
C GLY A 74 2.46 13.12 -4.55
N LYS A 75 3.45 13.96 -4.85
CA LYS A 75 3.82 14.30 -6.21
C LYS A 75 5.19 13.73 -6.55
N THR A 76 5.31 13.06 -7.69
CA THR A 76 6.60 12.63 -8.23
C THR A 76 7.43 13.82 -8.67
N LYS A 77 8.76 13.70 -8.56
CA LYS A 77 9.68 14.72 -9.07
C LYS A 77 9.75 14.65 -10.60
N GLU A 78 10.27 15.71 -11.18
CA GLU A 78 10.86 15.71 -12.53
C GLU A 78 12.25 15.08 -12.40
N SER A 79 12.64 14.16 -13.30
CA SER A 79 13.99 13.55 -13.29
C SER A 79 15.10 14.53 -13.61
#